data_AF-A0A422QLS4-F1
#
_entry.id   AF-A0A422QLS4-F1
#
_cell.length_a   1.000
_cell.length_b   1.000
_cell.length_c   1.000
_cell.angle_alpha   90.00
_cell.angle_beta   90.00
_cell.angle_gamma   90.00
#
_symmetry.space_group_name_H-M   'P 1'
#
loop_
_entity.id
_entity.type
_entity.pdbx_description
1 polymer ?
#
loop_
_entity_poly.entity_id
_entity_poly.type
_entity_poly.pdbx_seq_one_letter_code
_entity_poly.pdbx_strand_id
1 'polypeptide(L)'
;MKVKDGRTIAHDNEVRALRALHRFGWLRTRDLAALVWQRWQTRPLGEPDFMPPTASASGVRMAQRTMCRLFKARQVLRGQAPNGSVIYALAEAGARRLQRLGVPAKSGKDLVRSFSSAQFRHRCTANAIAIGAIIAGLRVSTEREIAQNRWLGGAAGIAGKKPDVLLHDGRQVWLAEVEKSRKNAKDYAQLLLWLAKVGIDALRPSGSELLDKGLRWAKVVFVCTPAFQVRLCRDLAAAGWKKNAIDSIIMFKPSLYSFEDIVFSS
;
A
#
# COMPACT_ATOMS: atom_id res chain seq x y z
N MET A 1 -28.01 17.17 -16.27
CA MET A 1 -26.55 17.05 -16.01
C MET A 1 -25.86 16.79 -17.35
N LYS A 2 -24.98 17.68 -17.84
CA LYS A 2 -24.28 17.45 -19.13
C LYS A 2 -23.35 16.23 -19.01
N VAL A 3 -23.48 15.26 -19.91
CA VAL A 3 -22.57 14.12 -20.02
C VAL A 3 -21.19 14.68 -20.37
N LYS A 4 -20.17 14.40 -19.54
CA LYS A 4 -18.79 14.79 -19.84
C LYS A 4 -18.35 14.11 -21.15
N ASP A 5 -17.67 14.86 -22.02
CA ASP A 5 -17.07 14.32 -23.25
C ASP A 5 -16.16 13.12 -22.90
N GLY A 6 -16.34 12.01 -23.62
CA GLY A 6 -15.53 10.81 -23.47
C GLY A 6 -14.03 11.06 -23.65
N ARG A 7 -13.64 12.07 -24.44
CA ARG A 7 -12.24 12.51 -24.56
C ARG A 7 -11.70 13.10 -23.27
N THR A 8 -12.49 13.93 -22.59
CA THR A 8 -12.15 14.48 -21.27
C THR A 8 -12.02 13.38 -20.24
N ILE A 9 -12.96 12.43 -20.20
CA ILE A 9 -12.90 11.28 -19.28
C ILE A 9 -11.65 10.43 -19.53
N ALA A 10 -11.29 10.20 -20.80
CA ALA A 10 -10.08 9.46 -21.14
C ALA A 10 -8.81 10.19 -20.69
N HIS A 11 -8.76 11.52 -20.88
CA HIS A 11 -7.65 12.35 -20.43
C HIS A 11 -7.51 12.33 -18.89
N ASP A 12 -8.63 12.49 -18.17
CA ASP A 12 -8.66 12.45 -16.70
C ASP A 12 -8.14 11.10 -16.18
N ASN A 13 -8.56 10.00 -16.80
CA ASN A 13 -8.11 8.66 -16.44
C ASN A 13 -6.62 8.43 -16.72
N GLU A 14 -6.07 8.98 -17.81
CA GLU A 14 -4.63 8.95 -18.07
C GLU A 14 -3.86 9.69 -16.98
N VAL A 15 -4.29 10.90 -16.60
CA VAL A 15 -3.65 11.68 -15.54
C VAL A 15 -3.73 10.94 -14.20
N ARG A 16 -4.89 10.33 -13.88
CA ARG A 16 -5.06 9.51 -12.68
C ARG A 16 -4.11 8.31 -12.68
N ALA A 17 -3.94 7.63 -13.81
CA ALA A 17 -3.01 6.52 -13.93
C ALA A 17 -1.55 6.96 -13.75
N LEU A 18 -1.13 8.07 -14.35
CA LEU A 18 0.22 8.62 -14.15
C LEU A 18 0.46 9.00 -12.70
N ARG A 19 -0.52 9.65 -12.03
CA ARG A 19 -0.45 9.96 -10.59
C ARG A 19 -0.32 8.69 -9.75
N ALA A 20 -1.07 7.64 -10.07
CA ALA A 20 -0.94 6.35 -9.40
C ALA A 20 0.48 5.77 -9.56
N LEU A 21 1.04 5.78 -10.77
CA LEU A 21 2.40 5.31 -11.00
C LEU A 21 3.45 6.13 -10.26
N HIS A 22 3.28 7.45 -10.12
CA HIS A 22 4.14 8.28 -9.29
C HIS A 22 4.10 7.86 -7.81
N ARG A 23 2.88 7.68 -7.28
CA ARG A 23 2.65 7.36 -5.86
C ARG A 23 3.11 5.96 -5.48
N PHE A 24 2.86 4.96 -6.32
CA PHE A 24 3.17 3.55 -6.04
C PHE A 24 4.52 3.12 -6.62
N GLY A 25 5.07 3.89 -7.57
CA GLY A 25 6.31 3.61 -8.26
C GLY A 25 6.13 2.69 -9.46
N TRP A 26 5.54 1.52 -9.22
CA TRP A 26 5.02 0.66 -10.28
C TRP A 26 3.71 0.01 -9.85
N LEU A 27 2.88 -0.35 -10.82
CA LEU A 27 1.63 -1.08 -10.62
C LEU A 27 1.42 -2.11 -11.73
N ARG A 28 0.76 -3.22 -11.41
CA ARG A 28 0.28 -4.18 -12.42
C ARG A 28 -0.95 -3.62 -13.13
N THR A 29 -1.26 -4.15 -14.30
CA THR A 29 -2.49 -3.83 -15.03
C THR A 29 -3.75 -3.96 -14.16
N ARG A 30 -3.85 -5.02 -13.35
CA ARG A 30 -5.01 -5.25 -12.46
C ARG A 30 -5.12 -4.23 -11.34
N ASP A 31 -3.98 -3.78 -10.81
CA ASP A 31 -3.93 -2.79 -9.73
C ASP A 31 -4.38 -1.42 -10.26
N LEU A 32 -3.90 -1.04 -11.45
CA LEU A 32 -4.36 0.15 -12.16
C LEU A 32 -5.85 0.08 -12.50
N ALA A 33 -6.31 -1.09 -12.95
CA ALA A 33 -7.72 -1.33 -13.28
C ALA A 33 -8.63 -1.07 -12.09
N ALA A 34 -8.31 -1.66 -10.93
CA ALA A 34 -9.03 -1.43 -9.68
C ALA A 34 -8.96 0.04 -9.25
N LEU A 35 -7.77 0.64 -9.25
CA LEU A 35 -7.59 1.99 -8.71
C LEU A 35 -8.23 3.09 -9.58
N VAL A 36 -8.14 3.01 -10.90
CA VAL A 36 -8.53 4.13 -11.79
C VAL A 36 -9.95 3.97 -12.33
N TRP A 37 -10.38 2.76 -12.66
CA TRP A 37 -11.68 2.51 -13.32
C TRP A 37 -12.77 2.01 -12.38
N GLN A 38 -12.65 2.29 -11.09
CA GLN A 38 -13.67 2.05 -10.10
C GLN A 38 -14.06 3.33 -9.37
N ARG A 39 -15.29 3.35 -8.86
CA ARG A 39 -15.78 4.45 -8.04
C ARG A 39 -15.17 4.31 -6.65
N TRP A 40 -14.53 5.39 -6.18
CA TRP A 40 -14.06 5.47 -4.80
C TRP A 40 -15.21 5.92 -3.91
N GLN A 41 -15.22 5.43 -2.67
CA GLN A 41 -16.07 5.97 -1.63
C GLN A 41 -15.62 7.41 -1.32
N THR A 42 -16.57 8.29 -1.05
CA THR A 42 -16.29 9.69 -0.70
C THR A 42 -15.85 9.85 0.75
N ARG A 43 -16.20 8.88 1.60
CA ARG A 43 -15.79 8.79 3.01
C ARG A 43 -15.69 7.30 3.40
N PRO A 44 -14.79 6.94 4.33
CA PRO A 44 -14.75 5.60 4.90
C PRO A 44 -16.05 5.24 5.60
N LEU A 45 -16.48 3.99 5.46
CA LEU A 45 -17.66 3.44 6.15
C LEU A 45 -17.32 2.76 7.49
N GLY A 46 -16.04 2.72 7.87
CA GLY A 46 -15.57 2.11 9.11
C GLY A 46 -14.15 1.57 8.97
N GLU A 47 -13.85 0.54 9.75
CA GLU A 47 -12.58 -0.18 9.66
C GLU A 47 -12.40 -0.82 8.27
N PRO A 48 -11.21 -0.69 7.64
CA PRO A 48 -10.92 -1.36 6.37
C PRO A 48 -11.00 -2.89 6.50
N ASP A 49 -11.58 -3.56 5.50
CA ASP A 49 -11.67 -5.03 5.45
C ASP A 49 -10.33 -5.72 5.13
N PHE A 50 -9.38 -4.95 4.58
CA PHE A 50 -8.08 -5.37 4.05
C PHE A 50 -8.16 -6.37 2.89
N MET A 51 -9.32 -6.53 2.27
CA MET A 51 -9.50 -7.47 1.16
C MET A 51 -8.78 -6.98 -0.10
N PRO A 52 -8.19 -7.88 -0.89
CA PRO A 52 -7.61 -7.51 -2.17
C PRO A 52 -8.66 -6.85 -3.07
N PRO A 53 -8.38 -5.70 -3.69
CA PRO A 53 -9.33 -5.04 -4.57
C PRO A 53 -9.51 -5.85 -5.86
N THR A 54 -10.77 -6.10 -6.24
CA THR A 54 -11.11 -6.85 -7.45
C THR A 54 -11.44 -5.90 -8.59
N ALA A 55 -10.63 -5.91 -9.66
CA ALA A 55 -10.90 -5.12 -10.86
C ALA A 55 -12.02 -5.76 -11.72
N SER A 56 -12.86 -4.93 -12.33
CA SER A 56 -13.84 -5.41 -13.32
C SER A 56 -13.16 -5.76 -14.65
N ALA A 57 -13.74 -6.69 -15.42
CA ALA A 57 -13.24 -7.04 -16.74
C ALA A 57 -13.18 -5.83 -17.70
N SER A 58 -14.17 -4.92 -17.61
CA SER A 58 -14.16 -3.65 -18.35
C SER A 58 -13.00 -2.74 -17.91
N GLY A 59 -12.77 -2.62 -16.60
CA GLY A 59 -11.66 -1.86 -16.04
C GLY A 59 -10.30 -2.39 -16.49
N VAL A 60 -10.11 -3.72 -16.55
CA VAL A 60 -8.87 -4.33 -17.05
C VAL A 60 -8.64 -3.99 -18.52
N ARG A 61 -9.66 -4.10 -19.38
CA ARG A 61 -9.56 -3.72 -20.80
C ARG A 61 -9.21 -2.24 -20.96
N MET A 62 -9.82 -1.37 -20.17
CA MET A 62 -9.52 0.06 -20.19
C MET A 62 -8.12 0.38 -19.70
N ALA A 63 -7.64 -0.31 -18.67
CA ALA A 63 -6.26 -0.21 -18.19
C ALA A 63 -5.27 -0.60 -19.28
N GLN A 64 -5.46 -1.75 -19.95
CA GLN A 64 -4.60 -2.20 -21.05
C GLN A 64 -4.55 -1.19 -22.20
N ARG A 65 -5.71 -0.71 -22.67
CA ARG A 65 -5.78 0.29 -23.75
C ARG A 65 -5.06 1.58 -23.37
N THR A 66 -5.32 2.08 -22.17
CA THR A 66 -4.72 3.33 -21.67
C THR A 66 -3.22 3.21 -21.51
N MET A 67 -2.74 2.11 -20.92
CA MET A 67 -1.31 1.86 -20.76
C MET A 67 -0.61 1.68 -22.11
N CYS A 68 -1.25 1.04 -23.10
CA CYS A 68 -0.72 0.94 -24.45
C CYS A 68 -0.51 2.32 -25.09
N ARG A 69 -1.50 3.23 -24.98
CA ARG A 69 -1.35 4.62 -25.47
C ARG A 69 -0.24 5.37 -24.75
N LEU A 70 -0.21 5.33 -23.42
CA LEU A 70 0.82 6.02 -22.63
C LEU A 70 2.22 5.47 -22.91
N PHE A 71 2.34 4.17 -23.16
CA PHE A 71 3.60 3.52 -23.52
C PHE A 71 4.07 3.99 -24.91
N LYS A 72 3.19 4.00 -25.91
CA LYS A 72 3.48 4.55 -27.25
C LYS A 72 3.88 6.03 -27.18
N ALA A 73 3.25 6.81 -26.30
CA ALA A 73 3.61 8.20 -26.02
C ALA A 73 4.86 8.38 -25.14
N ARG A 74 5.57 7.29 -24.79
CA ARG A 74 6.76 7.27 -23.93
C ARG A 74 6.55 7.89 -22.53
N GLN A 75 5.31 7.93 -22.05
CA GLN A 75 4.94 8.46 -20.72
C GLN A 75 5.03 7.42 -19.61
N VAL A 76 5.04 6.13 -19.95
CA VAL A 76 5.24 5.03 -19.02
C VAL A 76 6.30 4.06 -19.53
N LEU A 77 6.99 3.42 -18.60
CA LEU A 77 7.86 2.27 -18.83
C LEU A 77 7.05 0.99 -18.63
N ARG A 78 7.43 -0.07 -19.34
CA ARG A 78 6.81 -1.40 -19.25
C ARG A 78 7.89 -2.41 -18.87
N GLY A 79 7.58 -3.30 -17.93
CA GLY A 79 8.43 -4.44 -17.56
C GLY A 79 7.61 -5.71 -17.33
N GLN A 80 8.28 -6.86 -17.35
CA GLN A 80 7.72 -8.13 -16.90
C GLN A 80 8.16 -8.40 -15.46
N ALA A 81 7.21 -8.80 -14.63
CA ALA A 81 7.47 -9.21 -13.25
C ALA A 81 7.80 -10.71 -13.16
N PRO A 82 8.36 -11.19 -12.03
CA PRO A 82 8.73 -12.60 -11.86
C PRO A 82 7.59 -13.60 -12.07
N ASN A 83 6.33 -13.19 -11.90
CA ASN A 83 5.15 -14.02 -12.14
C ASN A 83 4.55 -13.83 -13.56
N GLY A 84 5.32 -13.32 -14.52
CA GLY A 84 4.88 -13.02 -15.88
C GLY A 84 3.92 -11.83 -16.03
N SER A 85 3.48 -11.20 -14.92
CA SER A 85 2.59 -10.05 -14.99
C SER A 85 3.30 -8.84 -15.60
N VAL A 86 2.57 -8.06 -16.40
CA VAL A 86 3.08 -6.77 -16.88
C VAL A 86 2.94 -5.73 -15.77
N ILE A 87 4.03 -5.02 -15.50
CA ILE A 87 4.06 -3.85 -14.63
C ILE A 87 4.39 -2.59 -15.43
N TYR A 88 3.88 -1.47 -14.94
CA TYR A 88 4.15 -0.15 -15.49
C TYR A 88 4.75 0.75 -14.43
N ALA A 89 5.67 1.63 -14.84
CA ALA A 89 6.19 2.71 -14.01
C ALA A 89 6.20 4.03 -14.78
N LEU A 90 6.33 5.14 -14.06
CA LEU A 90 6.34 6.46 -14.68
C LEU A 90 7.64 6.68 -15.47
N ALA A 91 7.54 7.06 -16.74
CA ALA A 91 8.70 7.48 -17.53
C ALA A 91 8.95 8.99 -17.36
N GLU A 92 10.10 9.47 -17.82
CA GLU A 92 10.48 10.88 -17.74
C GLU A 92 9.45 11.81 -18.40
N ALA A 93 8.96 11.47 -19.60
CA ALA A 93 7.94 12.28 -20.26
C ALA A 93 6.60 12.31 -19.48
N GLY A 94 6.25 11.21 -18.82
CA GLY A 94 5.09 11.15 -17.92
C GLY A 94 5.28 11.99 -16.67
N ALA A 95 6.48 11.98 -16.08
CA ALA A 95 6.83 12.82 -14.94
C ALA A 95 6.74 14.31 -15.31
N ARG A 96 7.29 14.73 -16.45
CA ARG A 96 7.17 16.11 -16.96
C ARG A 96 5.71 16.51 -17.21
N ARG A 97 4.87 15.60 -17.71
CA ARG A 97 3.42 15.86 -17.85
C ARG A 97 2.78 16.14 -16.49
N LEU A 98 3.13 15.39 -15.45
CA LEU A 98 2.63 15.62 -14.09
C LEU A 98 3.18 16.90 -13.46
N GLN A 99 4.44 17.24 -13.70
CA GLN A 99 5.06 18.50 -13.23
C GLN A 99 4.36 19.73 -13.79
N ARG A 100 4.00 19.73 -15.08
CA ARG A 100 3.17 20.80 -15.68
C ARG A 100 1.79 20.94 -15.03
N LEU A 101 1.31 19.90 -14.33
CA LEU A 101 0.06 19.91 -13.56
C LEU A 101 0.30 20.17 -12.06
N GLY A 102 1.48 20.69 -11.69
CA GLY A 102 1.83 21.02 -10.30
C GLY A 102 2.19 19.83 -9.42
N VAL A 103 2.39 18.64 -9.98
CA VAL A 103 2.79 17.45 -9.21
C VAL A 103 4.30 17.29 -9.27
N PRO A 104 5.03 17.25 -8.14
CA PRO A 104 6.49 17.08 -8.12
C PRO A 104 6.87 15.62 -8.42
N ALA A 105 6.56 15.16 -9.63
CA ALA A 105 6.76 13.80 -10.08
C ALA A 105 8.22 13.55 -10.48
N LYS A 106 8.69 12.32 -10.25
CA LYS A 106 10.01 11.84 -10.70
C LYS A 106 9.84 10.52 -11.45
N SER A 107 10.69 10.27 -12.44
CA SER A 107 10.65 9.02 -13.19
C SER A 107 10.96 7.80 -12.29
N GLY A 108 10.43 6.64 -12.68
CA GLY A 108 10.57 5.38 -11.98
C GLY A 108 11.49 4.39 -12.70
N LYS A 109 12.46 4.88 -13.49
CA LYS A 109 13.33 4.05 -14.35
C LYS A 109 13.99 2.90 -13.60
N ASP A 110 14.50 3.17 -12.40
CA ASP A 110 15.20 2.17 -11.59
C ASP A 110 14.25 1.19 -10.89
N LEU A 111 12.95 1.48 -10.85
CA LEU A 111 11.95 0.65 -10.18
C LEU A 111 11.48 -0.53 -11.02
N VAL A 112 11.72 -0.49 -12.33
CA VAL A 112 11.35 -1.55 -13.28
C VAL A 112 12.52 -2.50 -13.54
N ARG A 113 13.70 -2.19 -12.97
CA ARG A 113 14.90 -3.00 -13.09
C ARG A 113 15.00 -3.90 -11.87
N SER A 114 15.07 -5.21 -12.12
CA SER A 114 15.50 -6.26 -11.18
C SER A 114 14.92 -6.19 -9.75
N PHE A 115 13.87 -6.96 -9.49
CA PHE A 115 13.36 -7.21 -8.13
C PHE A 115 13.22 -8.72 -7.93
N SER A 116 13.62 -9.20 -6.75
CA SER A 116 13.46 -10.62 -6.39
C SER A 116 11.97 -10.98 -6.32
N SER A 117 11.64 -12.25 -6.52
CA SER A 117 10.27 -12.75 -6.38
C SER A 117 9.66 -12.40 -5.01
N ALA A 118 10.47 -12.44 -3.95
CA ALA A 118 10.05 -12.05 -2.60
C ALA A 118 9.70 -10.55 -2.51
N GLN A 119 10.58 -9.67 -3.00
CA GLN A 119 10.34 -8.22 -3.00
C GLN A 119 9.12 -7.85 -3.85
N PHE A 120 8.95 -8.50 -5.01
CA PHE A 120 7.78 -8.31 -5.86
C PHE A 120 6.47 -8.69 -5.16
N ARG A 121 6.44 -9.84 -4.47
CA ARG A 121 5.27 -10.32 -3.73
C ARG A 121 4.94 -9.42 -2.54
N HIS A 122 5.96 -8.97 -1.80
CA HIS A 122 5.85 -8.00 -0.72
C HIS A 122 5.11 -6.75 -1.19
N ARG A 123 5.67 -6.12 -2.23
CA ARG A 123 5.14 -4.87 -2.77
C ARG A 123 3.79 -5.03 -3.44
N CYS A 124 3.51 -6.16 -4.08
CA CYS A 124 2.15 -6.45 -4.58
C CYS A 124 1.12 -6.47 -3.44
N THR A 125 1.47 -7.05 -2.28
CA THR A 125 0.60 -7.12 -1.11
C THR A 125 0.38 -5.72 -0.52
N ALA A 126 1.46 -4.98 -0.29
CA ALA A 126 1.40 -3.60 0.21
C ALA A 126 0.58 -2.68 -0.73
N ASN A 127 0.82 -2.76 -2.04
CA ASN A 127 0.05 -2.01 -3.03
C ASN A 127 -1.43 -2.36 -3.00
N ALA A 128 -1.78 -3.64 -2.85
CA ALA A 128 -3.17 -4.06 -2.83
C ALA A 128 -3.92 -3.56 -1.59
N ILE A 129 -3.29 -3.61 -0.41
CA ILE A 129 -3.83 -3.00 0.82
C ILE A 129 -4.08 -1.50 0.61
N ALA A 130 -3.07 -0.79 0.11
CA ALA A 130 -3.15 0.64 -0.14
C ALA A 130 -4.25 1.00 -1.16
N ILE A 131 -4.39 0.23 -2.24
CA ILE A 131 -5.43 0.45 -3.26
C ILE A 131 -6.83 0.19 -2.69
N GLY A 132 -7.02 -0.92 -1.99
CA GLY A 132 -8.30 -1.23 -1.34
C GLY A 132 -8.74 -0.10 -0.39
N ALA A 133 -7.81 0.40 0.42
CA ALA A 133 -8.06 1.50 1.33
C ALA A 133 -8.38 2.84 0.62
N ILE A 134 -7.67 3.17 -0.47
CA ILE A 134 -8.01 4.35 -1.30
C ILE A 134 -9.43 4.22 -1.88
N ILE A 135 -9.80 3.04 -2.38
CA ILE A 135 -11.14 2.79 -2.92
C ILE A 135 -12.20 2.92 -1.81
N ALA A 136 -11.87 2.49 -0.59
CA ALA A 136 -12.71 2.67 0.60
C ALA A 136 -12.73 4.12 1.14
N GLY A 137 -12.08 5.08 0.46
CA GLY A 137 -12.11 6.49 0.84
C GLY A 137 -11.15 6.89 1.96
N LEU A 138 -10.24 6.00 2.37
CA LEU A 138 -9.21 6.29 3.36
C LEU A 138 -8.09 7.14 2.75
N ARG A 139 -7.43 7.93 3.58
CA ARG A 139 -6.16 8.57 3.25
C ARG A 139 -5.05 7.53 3.43
N VAL A 140 -4.13 7.48 2.47
CA VAL A 140 -3.13 6.40 2.38
C VAL A 140 -1.76 6.98 2.08
N SER A 141 -0.75 6.53 2.81
CA SER A 141 0.67 6.63 2.45
C SER A 141 1.15 5.27 1.97
N THR A 142 1.61 5.21 0.72
CA THR A 142 2.13 3.97 0.10
C THR A 142 3.55 3.68 0.56
N GLU A 143 4.01 2.44 0.38
CA GLU A 143 5.40 2.02 0.66
C GLU A 143 6.43 2.96 0.01
N ARG A 144 6.20 3.39 -1.24
CA ARG A 144 7.09 4.34 -1.94
C ARG A 144 7.05 5.73 -1.32
N GLU A 145 5.88 6.22 -0.94
CA GLU A 145 5.75 7.53 -0.29
C GLU A 145 6.47 7.50 1.08
N ILE A 146 6.33 6.40 1.82
CA ILE A 146 7.00 6.17 3.11
C ILE A 146 8.53 6.09 2.94
N ALA A 147 9.01 5.33 1.96
CA ALA A 147 10.44 5.24 1.64
C ALA A 147 11.05 6.58 1.23
N GLN A 148 10.23 7.50 0.70
CA GLN A 148 10.61 8.86 0.34
C GLN A 148 10.37 9.88 1.45
N ASN A 149 9.99 9.44 2.66
CA ASN A 149 9.68 10.30 3.81
C ASN A 149 8.50 11.26 3.55
N ARG A 150 7.63 10.96 2.58
CA ARG A 150 6.44 11.75 2.21
C ARG A 150 5.17 11.18 2.84
N TRP A 151 5.16 11.08 4.16
CA TRP A 151 4.08 10.49 4.95
C TRP A 151 4.10 11.05 6.38
N LEU A 152 3.10 10.70 7.20
CA LEU A 152 2.91 11.20 8.56
C LEU A 152 4.16 11.07 9.46
N GLY A 153 4.83 9.91 9.44
CA GLY A 153 6.02 9.69 10.27
C GLY A 153 7.31 10.35 9.74
N GLY A 154 7.29 10.99 8.57
CA GLY A 154 8.44 11.67 7.98
C GLY A 154 9.70 10.79 7.87
N ALA A 155 10.87 11.41 8.05
CA ALA A 155 12.15 10.70 7.97
C ALA A 155 12.44 9.81 9.18
N ALA A 156 12.03 10.24 10.37
CA ALA A 156 12.25 9.56 11.64
C ALA A 156 11.37 8.30 11.80
N GLY A 157 10.23 8.27 11.14
CA GLY A 157 9.21 7.26 11.36
C GLY A 157 8.48 7.44 12.70
N ILE A 158 7.47 6.61 12.92
CA ILE A 158 6.68 6.65 14.16
C ILE A 158 7.44 5.81 15.19
N ALA A 159 7.94 6.45 16.24
CA ALA A 159 8.84 5.83 17.22
C ALA A 159 10.04 5.09 16.57
N GLY A 160 10.58 5.62 15.46
CA GLY A 160 11.73 5.05 14.76
C GLY A 160 11.38 4.00 13.70
N LYS A 161 10.10 3.61 13.54
CA LYS A 161 9.69 2.60 12.56
C LYS A 161 8.96 3.21 11.36
N LYS A 162 9.28 2.69 10.18
CA LYS A 162 8.54 2.93 8.94
C LYS A 162 7.72 1.68 8.59
N PRO A 163 6.43 1.83 8.29
CA PRO A 163 5.60 0.72 7.86
C PRO A 163 5.62 0.50 6.36
N ASP A 164 5.01 -0.59 5.91
CA ASP A 164 4.80 -0.83 4.48
C ASP A 164 3.67 0.05 3.93
N VAL A 165 2.59 0.22 4.72
CA VAL A 165 1.45 1.07 4.37
C VAL A 165 0.88 1.73 5.62
N LEU A 166 0.50 3.00 5.51
CA LEU A 166 -0.27 3.70 6.55
C LEU A 166 -1.60 4.17 5.98
N LEU A 167 -2.68 3.92 6.72
CA LEU A 167 -4.06 4.28 6.37
C LEU A 167 -4.64 5.15 7.48
N HIS A 168 -5.48 6.15 7.16
CA HIS A 168 -6.25 6.85 8.17
C HIS A 168 -7.55 7.46 7.62
N ASP A 169 -8.57 7.54 8.48
CA ASP A 169 -9.88 8.16 8.18
C ASP A 169 -9.91 9.66 8.57
N GLY A 170 -8.80 10.18 9.11
CA GLY A 170 -8.70 11.53 9.68
C GLY A 170 -8.79 11.59 11.20
N ARG A 171 -9.11 10.46 11.86
CA ARG A 171 -9.12 10.29 13.33
C ARG A 171 -8.39 9.02 13.76
N GLN A 172 -8.58 7.93 13.04
CA GLN A 172 -8.01 6.63 13.33
C GLN A 172 -6.92 6.27 12.34
N VAL A 173 -5.85 5.65 12.83
CA VAL A 173 -4.68 5.24 12.06
C VAL A 173 -4.56 3.71 12.09
N TRP A 174 -4.45 3.12 10.90
CA TRP A 174 -4.05 1.73 10.72
C TRP A 174 -2.67 1.69 10.09
N LEU A 175 -1.78 0.91 10.69
CA LEU A 175 -0.42 0.71 10.20
C LEU A 175 -0.30 -0.74 9.76
N ALA A 176 -0.03 -0.99 8.48
CA ALA A 176 0.05 -2.34 7.94
C ALA A 176 1.49 -2.77 7.63
N GLU A 177 1.82 -3.99 8.00
CA GLU A 177 3.09 -4.68 7.80
C GLU A 177 2.85 -5.98 7.04
N VAL A 178 3.64 -6.23 6.00
CA VAL A 178 3.64 -7.45 5.21
C VAL A 178 4.82 -8.31 5.66
N GLU A 179 4.56 -9.32 6.48
CA GLU A 179 5.57 -10.16 7.14
C GLU A 179 5.49 -11.60 6.66
N LYS A 180 5.89 -11.84 5.40
CA LYS A 180 5.84 -13.17 4.78
C LYS A 180 7.15 -13.96 4.88
N SER A 181 8.23 -13.32 5.31
CA SER A 181 9.51 -13.95 5.55
C SER A 181 9.87 -13.91 7.04
N ARG A 182 10.78 -14.80 7.45
CA ARG A 182 11.28 -14.81 8.82
C ARG A 182 12.14 -13.57 9.06
N LYS A 183 11.71 -12.70 9.97
CA LYS A 183 12.58 -11.65 10.52
C LYS A 183 13.79 -12.28 11.22
N ASN A 184 14.95 -11.66 11.04
CA ASN A 184 16.12 -11.97 11.86
C ASN A 184 15.85 -11.57 13.32
N ALA A 185 16.69 -12.05 14.24
CA ALA A 185 16.48 -11.85 15.68
C ALA A 185 16.51 -10.37 16.08
N LYS A 186 17.42 -9.58 15.50
CA LYS A 186 17.57 -8.14 15.78
C LYS A 186 16.32 -7.35 15.38
N ASP A 187 15.86 -7.52 14.14
CA ASP A 187 14.70 -6.82 13.60
C ASP A 187 13.42 -7.21 14.35
N TYR A 188 13.34 -8.47 14.79
CA TYR A 188 12.22 -8.93 15.59
C TYR A 188 12.23 -8.36 17.01
N ALA A 189 13.38 -8.29 17.67
CA ALA A 189 13.49 -7.64 18.98
C ALA A 189 13.12 -6.15 18.90
N GLN A 190 13.56 -5.46 17.85
CA GLN A 190 13.15 -4.08 17.58
C GLN A 190 11.65 -3.94 17.34
N LEU A 191 11.02 -4.90 16.66
CA LEU A 191 9.56 -4.92 16.50
C LEU A 191 8.84 -5.03 17.85
N LEU A 192 9.27 -5.92 18.75
CA LEU A 192 8.66 -6.07 20.07
C LEU A 192 8.79 -4.78 20.91
N LEU A 193 9.98 -4.17 20.90
CA LEU A 193 10.22 -2.89 21.58
C LEU A 193 9.33 -1.77 21.00
N TRP A 194 9.15 -1.74 19.69
CA TRP A 194 8.29 -0.76 19.05
C TRP A 194 6.82 -0.99 19.39
N LEU A 195 6.35 -2.25 19.38
CA LEU A 195 4.99 -2.60 19.77
C LEU A 195 4.70 -2.22 21.22
N ALA A 196 5.66 -2.40 22.14
CA ALA A 196 5.56 -1.92 23.52
C ALA A 196 5.25 -0.43 23.61
N LYS A 197 5.97 0.40 22.83
CA LYS A 197 5.73 1.86 22.77
C LYS A 197 4.35 2.18 22.20
N VAL A 198 3.95 1.51 21.12
CA VAL A 198 2.62 1.70 20.51
C VAL A 198 1.49 1.27 21.44
N GLY A 199 1.65 0.15 22.16
CA GLY A 199 0.65 -0.34 23.11
C GLY A 199 0.40 0.63 24.24
N ILE A 200 1.47 1.19 24.83
CA ILE A 200 1.37 2.22 25.87
C ILE A 200 0.68 3.46 25.31
N ASP A 201 1.11 3.92 24.12
CA ASP A 201 0.60 5.14 23.51
C ASP A 201 -0.88 5.03 23.10
N ALA A 202 -1.31 3.88 22.58
CA ALA A 202 -2.68 3.62 22.20
C ALA A 202 -3.67 3.66 23.38
N LEU A 203 -3.21 3.35 24.59
CA LEU A 203 -4.03 3.34 25.80
C LEU A 203 -4.11 4.71 26.49
N ARG A 204 -3.43 5.74 25.98
CA ARG A 204 -3.40 7.06 26.60
C ARG A 204 -4.76 7.76 26.54
N PRO A 205 -5.32 8.19 27.69
CA PRO A 205 -6.58 8.94 27.72
C PRO A 205 -6.45 10.29 27.00
N SER A 206 -5.33 10.99 27.20
CA SER A 206 -5.00 12.30 26.63
C SER A 206 -4.82 12.31 25.11
N GLY A 207 -4.80 11.14 24.47
CA GLY A 207 -4.49 10.98 23.05
C GLY A 207 -3.06 10.49 22.81
N SER A 208 -2.75 10.24 21.55
CA SER A 208 -1.43 9.72 21.12
C SER A 208 -0.38 10.82 21.18
N GLU A 209 0.81 10.49 21.70
CA GLU A 209 2.02 11.31 21.54
C GLU A 209 2.87 10.86 20.34
N LEU A 210 2.59 9.67 19.79
CA LEU A 210 3.29 9.14 18.62
C LEU A 210 2.67 9.57 17.29
N LEU A 211 1.42 10.05 17.29
CA LEU A 211 0.67 10.49 16.12
C LEU A 211 0.37 11.99 16.20
N ASP A 212 0.05 12.58 15.04
CA ASP A 212 -0.39 13.98 14.97
C ASP A 212 -1.65 14.23 15.83
N LYS A 213 -1.80 15.49 16.28
CA LYS A 213 -2.91 15.90 17.15
C LYS A 213 -4.27 15.50 16.56
N GLY A 214 -5.07 14.81 17.37
CA GLY A 214 -6.42 14.35 17.00
C GLY A 214 -6.46 12.98 16.33
N LEU A 215 -5.29 12.38 16.04
CA LEU A 215 -5.20 10.99 15.59
C LEU A 215 -5.07 10.02 16.76
N ARG A 216 -5.62 8.83 16.58
CA ARG A 216 -5.52 7.70 17.51
C ARG A 216 -5.20 6.43 16.73
N TRP A 217 -4.52 5.50 17.41
CA TRP A 217 -4.33 4.16 16.87
C TRP A 217 -5.67 3.44 16.77
N ALA A 218 -5.94 2.87 15.60
CA ALA A 218 -6.95 1.83 15.47
C ALA A 218 -6.28 0.45 15.58
N LYS A 219 -5.43 0.08 14.62
CA LYS A 219 -4.70 -1.20 14.64
C LYS A 219 -3.31 -1.13 14.00
N VAL A 220 -2.41 -1.97 14.48
CA VAL A 220 -1.25 -2.48 13.76
C VAL A 220 -1.65 -3.80 13.08
N VAL A 221 -1.60 -3.85 11.77
CA VAL A 221 -2.13 -4.93 10.95
C VAL A 221 -0.99 -5.73 10.36
N PHE A 222 -0.92 -7.03 10.64
CA PHE A 222 0.07 -7.93 10.08
C PHE A 222 -0.56 -8.84 9.02
N VAL A 223 -0.13 -8.68 7.77
CA VAL A 223 -0.33 -9.68 6.72
C VAL A 223 0.87 -10.61 6.73
N CYS A 224 0.76 -11.69 7.50
CA CYS A 224 1.90 -12.53 7.87
C CYS A 224 1.63 -14.02 7.69
N THR A 225 2.61 -14.88 7.99
CA THR A 225 2.34 -16.32 8.08
C THR A 225 1.63 -16.67 9.40
N PRO A 226 0.85 -17.77 9.47
CA PRO A 226 0.31 -18.26 10.74
C PRO A 226 1.37 -18.48 11.81
N ALA A 227 2.56 -18.98 11.42
CA ALA A 227 3.68 -19.19 12.32
C ALA A 227 4.20 -17.88 12.93
N PHE A 228 4.26 -16.79 12.15
CA PHE A 228 4.64 -15.47 12.66
C PHE A 228 3.62 -14.94 13.68
N GLN A 229 2.32 -15.08 13.38
CA GLN A 229 1.25 -14.69 14.30
C GLN A 229 1.37 -15.43 15.64
N VAL A 230 1.49 -16.76 15.62
CA VAL A 230 1.62 -17.56 16.85
C VAL A 230 2.84 -17.12 17.67
N ARG A 231 3.99 -16.92 16.99
CA ARG A 231 5.23 -16.48 17.65
C ARG A 231 5.07 -15.09 18.28
N LEU A 232 4.52 -14.13 17.54
CA LEU A 232 4.35 -12.76 18.01
C LEU A 232 3.40 -12.71 19.21
N CYS A 233 2.25 -13.41 19.16
CA CYS A 233 1.33 -13.47 20.29
C CYS A 233 1.97 -14.09 21.54
N ARG A 234 2.71 -15.19 21.38
CA ARG A 234 3.41 -15.85 22.50
C ARG A 234 4.44 -14.91 23.13
N ASP A 235 5.25 -14.24 22.32
CA ASP A 235 6.33 -13.41 22.82
C ASP A 235 5.80 -12.09 23.43
N LEU A 236 4.70 -11.53 22.92
CA LEU A 236 4.00 -10.41 23.56
C LEU A 236 3.38 -10.82 24.91
N ALA A 237 2.77 -12.01 24.98
CA ALA A 237 2.23 -12.53 26.24
C ALA A 237 3.35 -12.75 27.28
N ALA A 238 4.49 -13.29 26.86
CA ALA A 238 5.69 -13.42 27.71
C ALA A 238 6.22 -12.05 28.17
N ALA A 239 6.03 -11.00 27.37
CA ALA A 239 6.33 -9.61 27.73
C ALA A 239 5.22 -8.93 28.57
N GLY A 240 4.23 -9.67 29.06
CA GLY A 240 3.19 -9.18 29.97
C GLY A 240 1.94 -8.63 29.30
N TRP A 241 1.79 -8.76 27.97
CA TRP A 241 0.58 -8.31 27.28
C TRP A 241 -0.61 -9.22 27.56
N LYS A 242 -1.73 -8.62 27.96
CA LYS A 242 -3.02 -9.34 28.06
C LYS A 242 -3.60 -9.57 26.67
N LYS A 243 -4.29 -10.69 26.48
CA LYS A 243 -4.96 -11.03 25.21
C LYS A 243 -5.86 -9.91 24.69
N ASN A 244 -6.70 -9.33 25.55
CA ASN A 244 -7.59 -8.22 25.17
C ASN A 244 -6.80 -6.98 24.71
N ALA A 245 -5.62 -6.72 25.27
CA ALA A 245 -4.77 -5.62 24.84
C ALA A 245 -4.18 -5.90 23.44
N ILE A 246 -3.70 -7.12 23.20
CA ILE A 246 -3.26 -7.57 21.87
C ILE A 246 -4.40 -7.40 20.85
N ASP A 247 -5.58 -7.96 21.13
CA ASP A 247 -6.72 -7.93 20.20
C ASP A 247 -7.24 -6.49 19.98
N SER A 248 -7.06 -5.60 20.97
CA SER A 248 -7.46 -4.19 20.85
C SER A 248 -6.59 -3.38 19.89
N ILE A 249 -5.31 -3.73 19.71
CA ILE A 249 -4.35 -2.93 18.94
C ILE A 249 -3.68 -3.66 17.79
N ILE A 250 -3.69 -5.00 17.77
CA ILE A 250 -3.08 -5.82 16.72
C ILE A 250 -4.16 -6.58 15.97
N MET A 251 -4.05 -6.59 14.64
CA MET A 251 -4.90 -7.36 13.75
C MET A 251 -4.04 -8.26 12.88
N PHE A 252 -4.38 -9.55 12.82
CA PHE A 252 -3.69 -10.51 11.95
C PHE A 252 -4.54 -10.87 10.75
N LYS A 253 -3.90 -10.97 9.59
CA LYS A 253 -4.50 -11.35 8.31
C LYS A 253 -3.65 -12.43 7.62
N PRO A 254 -3.53 -13.63 8.22
CA PRO A 254 -2.52 -14.60 7.81
C PRO A 254 -2.78 -15.29 6.47
N SER A 255 -4.05 -15.32 6.06
CA SER A 255 -4.51 -15.92 4.80
C SER A 255 -4.78 -14.89 3.71
N LEU A 256 -4.65 -13.59 4.00
CA LEU A 256 -4.86 -12.58 2.98
C LEU A 256 -3.66 -12.54 2.04
N TYR A 257 -3.95 -12.49 0.75
CA TYR A 257 -2.96 -12.38 -0.33
C TYR A 257 -2.10 -13.64 -0.50
N SER A 258 -2.67 -14.76 -0.95
CA SER A 258 -1.86 -15.87 -1.45
C SER A 258 -1.21 -15.50 -2.78
N PHE A 259 0.04 -15.95 -2.97
CA PHE A 259 0.64 -16.02 -4.31
C PHE A 259 0.74 -17.49 -4.63
N GLU A 260 -0.03 -17.95 -5.60
CA GLU A 260 0.23 -19.25 -6.22
C GLU A 260 1.59 -19.15 -6.92
N ASP A 261 2.48 -20.08 -6.60
CA ASP A 261 3.71 -20.24 -7.37
C ASP A 261 3.30 -20.69 -8.78
N ILE A 262 3.79 -19.98 -9.80
CA ILE A 262 3.64 -20.45 -11.18
C ILE A 262 4.56 -21.67 -11.29
N VAL A 263 3.98 -22.86 -11.20
CA VAL A 263 4.66 -24.10 -11.56
C VAL A 263 4.74 -24.11 -13.08
N PHE A 264 5.89 -23.80 -13.64
CA PHE A 264 6.16 -24.17 -15.02
C PHE A 264 6.33 -25.69 -15.02
N SER A 265 5.32 -26.41 -15.49
CA SER A 265 5.49 -27.80 -15.92
C SER A 265 6.53 -27.79 -17.04
N SER A 266 7.70 -28.36 -16.75
CA SER A 266 8.75 -28.70 -17.72
C SER A 266 8.23 -29.66 -18.78
#